data_AF-A0A6V8ER00-F1
#
_entry.id   AF-A0A6V8ER00-F1
#
_cell.length_a   1.000
_cell.length_b   1.000
_cell.length_c   1.000
_cell.angle_alpha   90.00
_cell.angle_beta   90.00
_cell.angle_gamma   90.00
#
_symmetry.space_group_name_H-M   'P 1'
#
loop_
_entity.id
_entity.type
_entity.pdbx_description
1 polymer ?
#
loop_
_entity_poly.entity_id
_entity_poly.type
_entity_poly.pdbx_seq_one_letter_code
_entity_poly.pdbx_strand_id
1 'polypeptide(L)'
;ESVHLSFFNRAQPISLKMHSYQLLPGIGKSTAQQWVSKRGSMGWNDLQGVTNAIGQDASELLAERYAQEMEDPAQSPRLIDLVVRAGA
;
A
#
# COMPACT_ATOMS: atom_id res chain seq x y z
N GLU A 1 5.82 -11.46 -5.28
CA GLU A 1 4.39 -11.09 -5.15
C GLU A 1 3.87 -11.12 -3.71
N SER A 2 4.10 -12.21 -2.95
CA SER A 2 3.64 -12.38 -1.55
C SER A 2 3.87 -11.17 -0.62
N VAL A 3 5.06 -10.55 -0.63
CA VAL A 3 5.36 -9.37 0.22
C VAL A 3 4.59 -8.12 -0.19
N HIS A 4 4.37 -7.93 -1.49
CA HIS A 4 3.61 -6.81 -2.06
C HIS A 4 2.12 -6.95 -1.76
N LEU A 5 1.56 -8.16 -1.93
CA LEU A 5 0.20 -8.46 -1.51
C LEU A 5 0.04 -8.27 0.01
N SER A 6 1.06 -8.61 0.79
CA SER A 6 1.03 -8.43 2.25
C SER A 6 0.92 -6.97 2.66
N PHE A 7 1.51 -6.02 1.91
CA PHE A 7 1.29 -4.59 2.17
C PHE A 7 -0.21 -4.26 2.10
N PHE A 8 -0.88 -4.70 1.03
CA PHE A 8 -2.30 -4.42 0.86
C PHE A 8 -3.15 -5.10 1.95
N ASN A 9 -2.92 -6.39 2.20
CA ASN A 9 -3.69 -7.14 3.19
C ASN A 9 -3.45 -6.69 4.63
N ARG A 10 -2.23 -6.24 4.95
CA ARG A 10 -1.84 -5.85 6.32
C ARG A 10 -1.77 -4.34 6.51
N ALA A 11 -2.20 -3.53 5.54
CA ALA A 11 -2.24 -2.08 5.67
C ALA A 11 -3.06 -1.62 6.89
N GLN A 12 -2.45 -0.80 7.75
CA GLN A 12 -3.05 -0.30 8.99
C GLN A 12 -2.88 1.23 9.11
N PRO A 13 -3.59 1.89 10.04
CA PRO A 13 -3.24 3.23 10.49
C PRO A 13 -1.78 3.31 10.96
N ILE A 14 -1.02 4.25 10.40
CA ILE A 14 0.35 4.59 10.85
C ILE A 14 0.26 5.55 12.05
N SER A 15 -0.76 6.41 12.06
CA SER A 15 -1.10 7.29 13.17
C SER A 15 -2.62 7.52 13.21
N LEU A 16 -3.09 8.30 14.19
CA LEU A 16 -4.49 8.71 14.27
C LEU A 16 -4.98 9.48 13.02
N LYS A 17 -4.07 10.08 12.26
CA LYS A 17 -4.41 10.92 11.08
C LYS A 17 -4.09 10.25 9.74
N MET A 18 -3.24 9.22 9.72
CA MET A 18 -2.68 8.68 8.47
C MET A 18 -2.77 7.14 8.43
N HIS A 19 -3.17 6.63 7.27
CA HIS A 19 -3.27 5.20 6.95
C HIS A 19 -2.19 4.81 5.96
N SER A 20 -1.65 3.59 6.03
CA SER A 20 -0.52 3.16 5.19
C SER A 20 -0.80 3.21 3.68
N TYR A 21 -2.05 3.02 3.25
CA TYR A 21 -2.42 3.24 1.84
C TYR A 21 -2.14 4.66 1.34
N GLN A 22 -2.15 5.67 2.22
CA GLN A 22 -1.85 7.06 1.83
C GLN A 22 -0.36 7.28 1.54
N LEU A 23 0.48 6.26 1.73
CA LEU A 23 1.84 6.28 1.21
C LEU A 23 1.86 6.10 -0.30
N LEU A 24 0.86 5.44 -0.89
CA LEU A 24 0.83 5.30 -2.34
C LEU A 24 0.51 6.65 -3.01
N PRO A 25 1.15 6.94 -4.16
CA PRO A 25 0.98 8.22 -4.85
C PRO A 25 -0.49 8.47 -5.22
N GLY A 26 -0.94 9.70 -5.01
CA GLY A 26 -2.31 10.11 -5.32
C GLY A 26 -3.39 9.59 -4.36
N ILE A 27 -3.05 8.85 -3.30
CA ILE A 27 -4.03 8.26 -2.39
C ILE A 27 -4.27 9.15 -1.16
N GLY A 28 -5.43 9.82 -1.14
CA GLY A 28 -5.91 10.59 0.01
C GLY A 28 -6.66 9.77 1.05
N LYS A 29 -7.07 10.43 2.15
CA LYS A 29 -7.76 9.79 3.29
C LYS A 29 -9.07 9.09 2.92
N SER A 30 -9.90 9.68 2.06
CA SER A 30 -11.17 9.09 1.62
C SER A 30 -10.96 7.80 0.83
N THR A 31 -10.06 7.83 -0.15
CA THR A 31 -9.67 6.67 -0.96
C THR A 31 -9.09 5.56 -0.09
N ALA A 32 -8.18 5.91 0.84
CA ALA A 32 -7.62 4.93 1.76
C ALA A 32 -8.69 4.23 2.62
N GLN A 33 -9.68 4.97 3.13
CA GLN A 33 -10.78 4.36 3.88
C GLN A 33 -11.69 3.49 3.00
N GLN A 34 -11.95 3.91 1.77
CA GLN A 34 -12.69 3.09 0.81
C GLN A 34 -11.96 1.76 0.55
N TRP A 35 -10.64 1.77 0.43
CA TRP A 35 -9.84 0.57 0.21
C TRP A 35 -9.81 -0.35 1.42
N VAL A 36 -9.81 0.19 2.65
CA VAL A 36 -10.00 -0.61 3.87
C VAL A 36 -11.32 -1.36 3.83
N SER A 37 -12.41 -0.68 3.43
CA SER A 37 -13.72 -1.33 3.28
C SER A 37 -13.72 -2.40 2.18
N LYS A 38 -13.09 -2.12 1.02
CA LYS A 38 -12.99 -3.07 -0.11
C LYS A 38 -12.17 -4.31 0.23
N ARG A 39 -11.11 -4.17 1.02
CA ARG A 39 -10.30 -5.29 1.51
C ARG A 39 -11.12 -6.28 2.33
N GLY A 40 -12.04 -5.75 3.15
CA GLY A 40 -12.75 -6.55 4.14
C GLY A 40 -11.81 -7.20 5.16
N SER A 41 -12.33 -8.21 5.87
CA SER A 41 -11.57 -8.96 6.88
C SER A 41 -10.64 -10.03 6.29
N MET A 42 -11.01 -10.60 5.15
CA MET A 42 -10.28 -11.71 4.50
C MET A 42 -9.11 -11.23 3.63
N GLY A 43 -9.14 -9.97 3.17
CA GLY A 43 -8.15 -9.47 2.22
C GLY A 43 -8.32 -10.02 0.80
N TRP A 44 -7.27 -9.85 0.00
CA TRP A 44 -7.18 -10.31 -1.38
C TRP A 44 -6.25 -11.51 -1.50
N ASN A 45 -6.47 -12.33 -2.53
CA ASN A 45 -5.67 -13.53 -2.79
C ASN A 45 -4.41 -13.25 -3.64
N ASP A 46 -4.46 -12.22 -4.48
CA ASP A 46 -3.40 -11.84 -5.42
C ASP A 46 -3.48 -10.34 -5.74
N LEU A 47 -2.45 -9.81 -6.40
CA LEU A 47 -2.43 -8.39 -6.78
C LEU A 47 -3.47 -8.06 -7.85
N GLN A 48 -3.87 -9.02 -8.69
CA GLN A 48 -4.96 -8.82 -9.66
C GLN A 48 -6.29 -8.53 -8.96
N GLY A 49 -6.59 -9.24 -7.88
CA GLY A 49 -7.76 -9.02 -7.04
C GLY A 49 -7.76 -7.63 -6.38
N VAL A 50 -6.57 -7.16 -5.96
CA VAL A 50 -6.40 -5.78 -5.47
C VAL A 50 -6.72 -4.80 -6.60
N THR A 51 -6.06 -4.95 -7.76
CA THR A 51 -6.23 -4.09 -8.94
C THR A 51 -7.70 -3.99 -9.35
N ASN A 52 -8.39 -5.13 -9.44
CA ASN A 52 -9.82 -5.19 -9.77
C ASN A 52 -10.68 -4.46 -8.72
N ALA A 53 -10.36 -4.60 -7.43
CA ALA A 53 -11.11 -3.97 -6.37
C ALA A 53 -10.90 -2.45 -6.34
N ILE A 54 -9.66 -1.97 -6.50
CA ILE A 54 -9.33 -0.54 -6.37
C ILE A 54 -9.49 0.24 -7.68
N GLY A 55 -9.48 -0.43 -8.83
CA GLY A 55 -9.64 0.16 -10.17
C GLY A 55 -8.36 0.81 -10.72
N GLN A 56 -7.21 0.47 -10.17
CA GLN A 56 -5.87 0.97 -10.53
C GLN A 56 -4.85 -0.16 -10.38
N ASP A 57 -3.77 -0.15 -11.15
CA ASP A 57 -2.75 -1.22 -11.07
C ASP A 57 -1.99 -1.15 -9.72
N ALA A 58 -2.20 -2.18 -8.91
CA ALA A 58 -1.60 -2.28 -7.58
C ALA A 58 -0.06 -2.39 -7.63
N SER A 59 0.50 -3.01 -8.68
CA SER A 59 1.94 -3.16 -8.86
C SER A 59 2.58 -1.85 -9.31
N GLU A 60 1.91 -1.12 -10.20
CA GLU A 60 2.34 0.20 -10.67
C GLU A 60 2.42 1.19 -9.50
N LEU A 61 1.38 1.26 -8.66
CA LEU A 61 1.38 2.12 -7.47
C LEU A 61 2.54 1.83 -6.52
N LEU A 62 2.89 0.55 -6.32
CA LEU A 62 4.04 0.17 -5.51
C LEU A 62 5.36 0.58 -6.17
N ALA A 63 5.50 0.33 -7.48
CA ALA A 63 6.70 0.67 -8.23
C ALA A 63 6.96 2.18 -8.24
N GLU A 64 5.92 2.99 -8.49
CA GLU A 64 5.99 4.44 -8.40
C GLU A 64 6.41 4.91 -7.01
N ARG A 65 5.83 4.31 -5.96
CA ARG A 65 6.19 4.65 -4.60
C ARG A 65 7.65 4.29 -4.28
N TYR A 66 8.14 3.16 -4.78
CA TYR A 66 9.54 2.78 -4.62
C TYR A 66 10.49 3.70 -5.37
N ALA A 67 10.14 4.11 -6.59
CA ALA A 67 10.92 5.08 -7.36
C ALA A 67 11.03 6.42 -6.61
N GLN A 68 9.92 6.94 -6.09
CA GLN A 68 9.89 8.16 -5.27
C GLN A 68 10.79 8.07 -4.04
N GLU A 69 10.77 6.94 -3.34
CA GLU A 69 11.62 6.72 -2.16
C GLU A 69 13.11 6.53 -2.46
N MET A 70 13.45 6.15 -3.70
CA MET A 70 14.84 6.07 -4.15
C MET A 70 15.36 7.44 -4.60
N GLU A 71 14.49 8.26 -5.22
CA GLU A 71 14.80 9.64 -5.61
C GLU A 71 14.91 10.58 -4.40
N ASP A 72 14.04 10.40 -3.40
CA ASP A 72 14.06 11.13 -2.13
C ASP A 72 14.17 10.18 -0.93
N PRO A 73 15.40 9.86 -0.49
CA PRO A 73 15.63 9.03 0.70
C PRO A 73 15.13 9.65 2.01
N ALA A 74 14.83 10.95 2.05
CA ALA A 74 14.30 11.61 3.25
C ALA A 74 12.78 11.42 3.40
N GLN A 75 12.09 10.96 2.35
CA GLN A 75 10.67 10.67 2.41
C GLN A 75 10.39 9.60 3.48
N SER A 76 9.56 9.94 4.46
CA SER A 76 9.23 9.07 5.58
C SER A 76 7.72 9.09 5.83
N PRO A 77 7.10 7.95 6.19
CA PRO A 77 7.69 6.61 6.36
C PRO A 77 7.96 5.91 5.03
N ARG A 78 8.98 5.03 4.99
CA ARG A 78 9.41 4.32 3.78
C ARG A 78 8.76 2.95 3.65
N LEU A 79 8.05 2.75 2.54
CA LEU A 79 7.42 1.51 2.16
C LEU A 79 8.45 0.41 1.90
N ILE A 80 9.60 0.74 1.31
CA ILE A 80 10.69 -0.22 1.08
C ILE A 80 11.11 -0.85 2.41
N ASP A 81 11.34 -0.05 3.45
CA ASP A 81 11.76 -0.54 4.76
C ASP A 81 10.66 -1.36 5.46
N LEU A 82 9.39 -0.97 5.29
CA LEU A 82 8.25 -1.68 5.87
C LEU A 82 7.98 -3.03 5.18
N VAL A 83 8.12 -3.10 3.86
CA VAL A 83 7.87 -4.32 3.08
C VAL A 83 9.03 -5.30 3.19
N VAL A 84 10.28 -4.83 3.20
CA VAL A 84 11.48 -5.68 3.32
C VAL A 84 11.55 -6.35 4.70
N ARG A 85 11.15 -5.67 5.78
CA ARG A 85 11.10 -6.25 7.13
C ARG A 85 9.97 -7.26 7.33
N ALA A 86 8.88 -7.15 6.56
CA ALA A 86 7.75 -8.07 6.66
C ALA A 86 7.99 -9.42 5.95
N GLY A 87 9.06 -9.52 5.15
CA GLY A 87 9.48 -10.75 4.45
C GLY A 87 10.67 -11.47 5.09
N ALA A 88 11.18 -11.00 6.23
CA ALA A 88 12.27 -11.61 6.99
C ALA A 88 11.75 -12.39 8.21
#